data_AF-A0A5J4SAF0-F1
#
_entry.id   AF-A0A5J4SAF0-F1
#
_cell.length_a   1.000
_cell.length_b   1.000
_cell.length_c   1.000
_cell.angle_alpha   90.00
_cell.angle_beta   90.00
_cell.angle_gamma   90.00
#
_symmetry.space_group_name_H-M   'P 1'
#
loop_
_entity.id
_entity.type
_entity.pdbx_description
1 polymer ?
#
loop_
_entity_poly.entity_id
_entity_poly.type
_entity_poly.pdbx_seq_one_letter_code
_entity_poly.pdbx_strand_id
1 'polypeptide(L)'
;MTDQEFYTNVGYLANPIRETNIEAEMHPRRQQSFITDYASWTNNYPLPTNTTVRPYYIWDEDTNKYGLELRVYFVSNENMPQSLYNMLEPRKVQNRPGYENWKRRISINGNITPLLQVGFVLGTPQDENRIRALIPAQFVNDFNHGYNL
;
A
#
# COMPACT_ATOMS: atom_id res chain seq x y z
N MET A 1 -11.23 4.52 -11.67
CA MET A 1 -10.84 3.10 -11.72
C MET A 1 -12.11 2.30 -11.51
N THR A 2 -12.35 1.27 -12.31
CA THR A 2 -13.45 0.33 -12.11
C THR A 2 -13.06 -0.70 -11.03
N ASP A 3 -14.05 -1.42 -10.49
CA ASP A 3 -13.76 -2.49 -9.52
C ASP A 3 -12.88 -3.59 -10.14
N GLN A 4 -13.13 -3.97 -11.40
CA GLN A 4 -12.31 -4.96 -12.12
C GLN A 4 -10.85 -4.52 -12.24
N GLU A 5 -10.61 -3.26 -12.61
CA GLU A 5 -9.27 -2.69 -12.66
C GLU A 5 -8.61 -2.66 -11.27
N PHE A 6 -9.40 -2.35 -10.23
CA PHE A 6 -8.91 -2.35 -8.86
C PHE A 6 -8.49 -3.75 -8.42
N TYR A 7 -9.32 -4.77 -8.59
CA TYR A 7 -8.97 -6.14 -8.19
C TYR A 7 -7.85 -6.75 -9.03
N THR A 8 -7.72 -6.35 -10.30
CA THR A 8 -6.51 -6.64 -11.10
C THR A 8 -5.25 -6.05 -10.45
N ASN A 9 -5.30 -4.80 -9.99
CA ASN A 9 -4.16 -4.17 -9.31
C ASN A 9 -3.84 -4.83 -7.97
N VAL A 10 -4.87 -5.20 -7.21
CA VAL A 10 -4.76 -5.95 -5.94
C VAL A 10 -4.05 -7.27 -6.19
N GLY A 11 -4.45 -8.03 -7.21
CA GLY A 11 -3.79 -9.27 -7.62
C GLY A 11 -2.32 -9.08 -7.94
N TYR A 12 -2.01 -8.09 -8.79
CA TYR A 12 -0.64 -7.76 -9.17
C TYR A 12 0.22 -7.44 -7.93
N LEU A 13 -0.24 -6.54 -7.06
CA LEU A 13 0.49 -6.12 -5.86
C LEU A 13 0.58 -7.22 -4.79
N ALA A 14 -0.34 -8.18 -4.76
CA ALA A 14 -0.33 -9.29 -3.81
C ALA A 14 0.70 -10.37 -4.16
N ASN A 15 1.17 -10.43 -5.42
CA ASN A 15 2.18 -11.40 -5.81
C ASN A 15 3.51 -11.12 -5.07
N PRO A 16 4.08 -12.10 -4.33
CA PRO A 16 5.30 -11.92 -3.55
C PRO A 16 6.50 -11.38 -4.34
N ILE A 17 6.59 -11.65 -5.65
CA ILE A 17 7.68 -11.14 -6.50
C ILE A 17 7.66 -9.60 -6.63
N ARG A 18 6.53 -8.96 -6.28
CA ARG A 18 6.40 -7.50 -6.26
C ARG A 18 6.95 -6.87 -4.99
N GLU A 19 7.26 -7.66 -3.96
CA GLU A 19 7.80 -7.17 -2.69
C GLU A 19 7.06 -5.94 -2.16
N THR A 20 5.72 -5.95 -2.25
CA THR A 20 4.89 -4.78 -1.92
C THR A 20 5.11 -4.38 -0.46
N ASN A 21 5.57 -3.14 -0.27
CA ASN A 21 5.81 -2.54 1.04
C ASN A 21 4.91 -1.31 1.20
N ILE A 22 4.13 -1.28 2.28
CA ILE A 22 3.29 -0.12 2.61
C ILE A 22 3.85 0.59 3.83
N GLU A 23 4.06 1.90 3.73
CA GLU A 23 4.55 2.75 4.81
C GLU A 23 3.52 3.81 5.18
N ALA A 24 3.51 4.17 6.45
CA ALA A 24 2.81 5.32 6.99
C ALA A 24 3.79 6.23 7.70
N GLU A 25 3.79 7.51 7.32
CA GLU A 25 4.49 8.56 8.06
C GLU A 25 3.51 9.65 8.47
N MET A 26 3.62 10.19 9.68
CA MET A 26 2.69 11.22 10.13
C MET A 26 3.23 12.14 11.21
N HIS A 27 2.59 13.29 11.35
CA HIS A 27 2.79 14.17 12.48
C HIS A 27 2.19 13.54 13.77
N PRO A 28 2.78 13.71 14.96
CA PRO A 28 2.29 13.13 16.22
C PRO A 28 0.80 13.37 16.49
N ARG A 29 0.31 14.58 16.20
CA ARG A 29 -1.12 14.95 16.31
C ARG A 29 -2.08 14.06 15.51
N ARG A 30 -1.62 13.35 14.48
CA ARG A 30 -2.43 12.42 13.67
C ARG A 30 -2.40 10.99 14.19
N GLN A 31 -1.47 10.65 15.08
CA GLN A 31 -1.23 9.27 15.51
C GLN A 31 -2.50 8.60 16.05
N GLN A 32 -3.19 9.24 16.99
CA GLN A 32 -4.37 8.64 17.61
C GLN A 32 -5.50 8.40 16.60
N SER A 33 -5.76 9.36 15.71
CA SER A 33 -6.74 9.16 14.62
C SER A 33 -6.32 8.04 13.67
N PHE A 34 -5.04 7.98 13.32
CA PHE A 34 -4.53 6.95 12.42
C PHE A 34 -4.62 5.55 13.01
N ILE A 35 -4.39 5.38 14.32
CA ILE A 35 -4.56 4.08 15.00
C ILE A 35 -6.00 3.59 14.82
N THR A 36 -6.98 4.45 15.04
CA THR A 36 -8.41 4.13 14.86
C THR A 36 -8.73 3.82 13.40
N ASP A 37 -8.28 4.66 12.48
CA ASP A 37 -8.51 4.51 11.05
C ASP A 37 -7.89 3.21 10.52
N TYR A 38 -6.64 2.93 10.88
CA TYR A 38 -5.92 1.72 10.48
C TYR A 38 -6.58 0.45 11.01
N ALA A 39 -7.01 0.46 12.27
CA ALA A 39 -7.76 -0.66 12.85
C ALA A 39 -9.06 -0.92 12.07
N SER A 40 -9.78 0.14 11.68
CA SER A 40 -10.97 0.03 10.84
C SER A 40 -10.65 -0.53 9.45
N TRP A 41 -9.60 -0.03 8.80
CA TRP A 41 -9.22 -0.48 7.46
C TRP A 41 -8.68 -1.90 7.42
N THR A 42 -8.00 -2.36 8.46
CA THR A 42 -7.28 -3.66 8.44
C THR A 42 -7.96 -4.74 9.28
N ASN A 43 -9.20 -4.53 9.72
CA ASN A 43 -9.91 -5.44 10.62
C ASN A 43 -9.09 -5.73 11.90
N ASN A 44 -8.70 -4.66 12.59
CA ASN A 44 -7.90 -4.66 13.82
C ASN A 44 -6.53 -5.36 13.69
N TYR A 45 -5.93 -5.37 12.51
CA TYR A 45 -4.54 -5.84 12.40
C TYR A 45 -3.62 -4.92 13.21
N PRO A 46 -2.67 -5.46 13.99
CA PRO A 46 -1.81 -4.63 14.82
C PRO A 46 -0.90 -3.74 13.97
N LEU A 47 -0.68 -2.51 14.44
CA LEU A 47 0.39 -1.66 13.92
C LEU A 47 1.75 -2.18 14.42
N PRO A 48 2.84 -1.93 13.66
CA PRO A 48 4.19 -2.10 14.18
C PRO A 48 4.38 -1.32 15.49
N THR A 49 5.14 -1.87 16.43
CA THR A 49 5.36 -1.25 17.75
C THR A 49 6.38 -0.12 17.72
N ASN A 50 7.36 -0.18 16.81
CA ASN A 50 8.39 0.85 16.68
C ASN A 50 7.88 1.98 15.77
N THR A 51 7.74 3.17 16.35
CA THR A 51 7.24 4.39 15.69
C THR A 51 8.35 5.32 15.19
N THR A 52 9.62 4.97 15.43
CA THR A 52 10.79 5.80 15.06
C THR A 52 11.42 5.38 13.74
N VAL A 53 10.93 4.29 13.14
CA VAL A 53 11.44 3.70 11.92
C VAL A 53 10.29 3.20 11.04
N ARG A 54 10.61 2.90 9.78
CA ARG A 54 9.64 2.32 8.84
C ARG A 54 9.25 0.89 9.27
N PRO A 55 8.04 0.43 8.93
CA PRO A 55 7.06 1.06 8.02
C PRO A 55 6.09 2.03 8.71
N TYR A 56 6.22 2.25 10.03
CA TYR A 56 5.35 3.13 10.80
C TYR A 56 6.17 4.20 11.51
N TYR A 57 6.26 5.38 10.91
CA TYR A 57 7.13 6.45 11.40
C TYR A 57 6.32 7.67 11.84
N ILE A 58 6.64 8.19 13.02
CA ILE A 58 6.08 9.44 13.53
C ILE A 58 7.17 10.50 13.47
N TRP A 59 6.89 11.60 12.79
CA TRP A 59 7.81 12.72 12.69
C TRP A 59 8.03 13.40 14.04
N ASP A 60 9.18 14.06 14.18
CA ASP A 60 9.41 14.98 15.30
C ASP A 60 8.38 16.13 15.26
N GLU A 61 8.00 16.63 16.44
CA GLU A 61 6.98 17.68 16.59
C GLU A 61 7.31 18.97 15.82
N ASP A 62 8.60 19.29 15.66
CA ASP A 62 9.07 20.47 14.96
C ASP A 62 9.13 20.31 13.43
N THR A 63 8.76 19.14 12.91
CA THR A 63 8.73 18.91 11.46
C THR A 63 7.66 19.79 10.82
N ASN A 64 8.01 20.53 9.76
CA ASN A 64 7.07 21.34 8.98
C ASN A 64 6.17 20.48 8.06
N LYS A 65 5.49 19.49 8.65
CA LYS A 65 4.54 18.59 8.00
C LYS A 65 3.42 18.27 8.99
N TYR A 66 2.16 18.33 8.53
CA TYR A 66 0.99 18.22 9.42
C TYR A 66 0.08 17.02 9.11
N GLY A 67 0.41 16.26 8.06
CA GLY A 67 -0.49 15.24 7.49
C GLY A 67 -0.17 13.79 7.89
N LEU A 68 -0.90 12.90 7.23
CA LEU A 68 -0.62 11.46 7.12
C LEU A 68 -0.17 11.20 5.69
N GLU A 69 1.00 10.60 5.52
CA GLU A 69 1.54 10.19 4.22
C GLU A 69 1.57 8.65 4.17
N LEU A 70 0.68 8.06 3.38
CA LEU A 70 0.76 6.65 3.04
C LEU A 70 1.57 6.48 1.75
N ARG A 71 2.36 5.41 1.69
CA ARG A 71 3.19 5.11 0.52
C ARG A 71 3.21 3.63 0.24
N VAL A 72 3.02 3.26 -1.02
CA VAL A 72 3.19 1.88 -1.48
C VAL A 72 4.39 1.82 -2.40
N TYR A 73 5.32 0.95 -2.07
CA TYR A 73 6.53 0.63 -2.83
C TYR A 73 6.41 -0.78 -3.36
N PHE A 74 6.78 -1.00 -4.61
CA PHE A 74 6.74 -2.34 -5.19
C PHE A 74 7.71 -2.47 -6.37
N VAL A 75 8.16 -3.70 -6.60
CA VAL A 75 8.95 -4.13 -7.75
C VAL A 75 7.99 -4.27 -8.91
N SER A 76 8.32 -3.64 -10.02
CA SER A 76 7.45 -3.58 -11.19
C SER A 76 8.12 -4.18 -12.43
N ASN A 77 7.34 -4.81 -13.31
CA ASN A 77 7.81 -5.25 -14.63
C ASN A 77 7.10 -4.47 -15.76
N GLU A 78 7.24 -4.98 -16.99
CA GLU A 78 6.63 -4.46 -18.21
C GLU A 78 5.13 -4.81 -18.35
N ASN A 79 4.66 -5.85 -17.64
CA ASN A 79 3.26 -6.31 -17.66
C ASN A 79 2.37 -5.62 -16.62
N MET A 80 2.86 -4.57 -15.95
CA MET A 80 2.12 -3.88 -14.92
C MET A 80 0.79 -3.33 -15.48
N PRO A 81 -0.35 -3.53 -14.78
CA PRO A 81 -1.63 -3.02 -15.23
C PRO A 81 -1.61 -1.51 -15.50
N GLN A 82 -2.25 -1.08 -16.60
CA GLN A 82 -2.30 0.34 -16.95
C GLN A 82 -3.03 1.17 -15.89
N SER A 83 -4.06 0.61 -15.25
CA SER A 83 -4.77 1.25 -14.15
C SER A 83 -3.86 1.49 -12.94
N LEU A 84 -2.96 0.54 -12.60
CA LEU A 84 -1.93 0.71 -11.57
C LEU A 84 -0.88 1.75 -11.99
N TYR A 85 -0.44 1.74 -13.25
CA TYR A 85 0.49 2.75 -13.77
C TYR A 85 -0.07 4.17 -13.61
N ASN A 86 -1.37 4.35 -13.84
CA ASN A 86 -2.04 5.65 -13.69
C ASN A 86 -2.13 6.13 -12.23
N MET A 87 -1.98 5.23 -11.25
CA MET A 87 -1.90 5.60 -9.82
C MET A 87 -0.52 6.11 -9.39
N LEU A 88 0.50 6.01 -10.24
CA LEU A 88 1.85 6.45 -9.94
C LEU A 88 1.95 7.97 -10.02
N GLU A 89 2.20 8.60 -8.87
CA GLU A 89 2.24 10.05 -8.74
C GLU A 89 3.60 10.65 -9.17
N PRO A 90 3.63 11.97 -9.44
CA PRO A 90 3.61 12.58 -10.77
C PRO A 90 4.87 12.32 -11.61
N ARG A 91 5.90 11.73 -11.02
CA ARG A 91 7.14 11.33 -11.67
C ARG A 91 7.21 9.81 -11.59
N LYS A 92 6.44 9.13 -12.45
CA LYS A 92 6.25 7.68 -12.66
C LYS A 92 7.45 6.74 -12.41
N VAL A 93 8.65 7.29 -12.26
CA VAL A 93 9.90 6.67 -11.85
C VAL A 93 10.53 7.49 -10.72
N GLN A 94 9.89 7.52 -9.56
CA GLN A 94 10.48 8.10 -8.35
C GLN A 94 10.26 7.18 -7.18
N ASN A 95 11.36 6.94 -6.48
CA ASN A 95 11.33 6.28 -5.20
C ASN A 95 12.13 7.01 -4.14
N ARG A 96 12.02 6.49 -2.92
CA ARG A 96 12.71 7.06 -1.77
C ARG A 96 14.23 6.84 -1.94
N PRO A 97 15.08 7.83 -1.60
CA PRO A 97 16.53 7.60 -1.55
C PRO A 97 16.89 6.37 -0.70
N GLY A 98 17.77 5.52 -1.22
CA GLY A 98 18.17 4.25 -0.60
C GLY A 98 17.24 3.06 -0.91
N TYR A 99 16.17 3.25 -1.69
CA TYR A 99 15.31 2.16 -2.17
C TYR A 99 15.68 1.80 -3.60
N GLU A 100 16.61 0.85 -3.74
CA GLU A 100 17.14 0.44 -5.04
C GLU A 100 16.22 -0.56 -5.78
N ASN A 101 15.53 -1.44 -5.03
CA ASN A 101 14.68 -2.49 -5.59
C ASN A 101 13.34 -1.95 -6.08
N TRP A 102 12.72 -1.10 -5.29
CA TRP A 102 11.48 -0.46 -5.66
C TRP A 102 11.83 0.71 -6.57
N LYS A 103 11.25 0.78 -7.78
CA LYS A 103 11.44 1.93 -8.71
C LYS A 103 10.19 2.80 -8.91
N ARG A 104 9.04 2.35 -8.41
CA ARG A 104 7.74 3.02 -8.51
C ARG A 104 7.08 3.18 -7.13
N ARG A 105 6.24 4.20 -6.98
CA ARG A 105 5.50 4.52 -5.73
C ARG A 105 4.08 4.99 -5.99
N ILE A 106 3.14 4.56 -5.14
CA ILE A 106 1.82 5.18 -4.98
C ILE A 106 1.87 6.05 -3.73
N SER A 107 1.41 7.31 -3.80
CA SER A 107 1.48 8.26 -2.67
C SER A 107 0.15 8.96 -2.36
N ILE A 108 -0.89 8.71 -3.15
CA ILE A 108 -2.22 9.26 -2.90
C ILE A 108 -2.90 8.35 -1.89
N ASN A 109 -3.17 8.85 -0.68
CA ASN A 109 -3.81 8.05 0.38
C ASN A 109 -5.10 7.38 -0.10
N GLY A 110 -5.95 8.07 -0.87
CA GLY A 110 -7.19 7.49 -1.42
C GLY A 110 -7.01 6.30 -2.37
N ASN A 111 -5.81 6.11 -2.93
CA ASN A 111 -5.46 4.92 -3.72
C ASN A 111 -4.91 3.79 -2.85
N ILE A 112 -4.44 4.10 -1.63
CA ILE A 112 -3.75 3.16 -0.74
C ILE A 112 -4.71 2.62 0.33
N THR A 113 -5.60 3.44 0.86
CA THR A 113 -6.58 3.00 1.86
C THR A 113 -7.45 1.82 1.38
N PRO A 114 -7.88 1.73 0.10
CA PRO A 114 -8.62 0.55 -0.37
C PRO A 114 -7.78 -0.73 -0.37
N LEU A 115 -6.45 -0.64 -0.53
CA LEU A 115 -5.57 -1.81 -0.42
C LEU A 115 -5.56 -2.37 1.00
N LEU A 116 -5.52 -1.49 2.01
CA LEU A 116 -5.59 -1.90 3.41
C LEU A 116 -6.92 -2.64 3.72
N GLN A 117 -8.01 -2.16 3.12
CA GLN A 117 -9.36 -2.75 3.25
C GLN A 117 -9.49 -4.14 2.63
N VAL A 118 -8.65 -4.49 1.65
CA VAL A 118 -8.61 -5.84 1.03
C VAL A 118 -7.48 -6.70 1.55
N GLY A 119 -6.94 -6.37 2.73
CA GLY A 119 -6.06 -7.27 3.49
C GLY A 119 -4.59 -6.87 3.52
N PHE A 120 -4.16 -5.85 2.77
CA PHE A 120 -2.79 -5.34 2.89
C PHE A 120 -2.56 -4.69 4.26
N VAL A 121 -1.31 -4.66 4.69
CA VAL A 121 -0.89 -4.10 5.99
C VAL A 121 0.41 -3.30 5.83
N LEU A 122 0.75 -2.49 6.84
CA LEU A 122 2.04 -1.80 6.85
C LEU A 122 3.20 -2.80 6.88
N GLY A 123 4.23 -2.53 6.07
CA GLY A 123 5.44 -3.34 5.96
C GLY A 123 5.42 -4.34 4.81
N THR A 124 6.28 -5.33 4.93
CA THR A 124 6.51 -6.45 4.00
C THR A 124 7.07 -7.63 4.80
N PRO A 125 6.84 -8.90 4.40
CA PRO A 125 6.01 -9.34 3.28
C PRO A 125 4.52 -9.17 3.53
N GLN A 126 3.75 -9.04 2.45
CA GLN A 126 2.28 -9.07 2.52
C GLN A 126 1.78 -10.53 2.64
N ASP A 127 0.70 -10.72 3.39
CA ASP A 127 0.06 -12.04 3.52
C ASP A 127 -0.94 -12.27 2.38
N GLU A 128 -0.50 -13.04 1.38
CA GLU A 128 -1.31 -13.40 0.22
C GLU A 128 -2.61 -14.13 0.59
N ASN A 129 -2.57 -15.02 1.59
CA ASN A 129 -3.74 -15.80 1.98
C ASN A 129 -4.81 -14.88 2.59
N ARG A 130 -4.38 -13.94 3.43
CA ARG A 130 -5.26 -12.91 3.99
C ARG A 130 -5.89 -12.04 2.91
N ILE A 131 -5.10 -11.60 1.93
CA ILE A 131 -5.60 -10.78 0.82
C ILE A 131 -6.62 -11.57 -0.01
N ARG A 132 -6.27 -12.80 -0.43
CA ARG A 132 -7.16 -13.68 -1.21
C ARG A 132 -8.49 -13.95 -0.51
N ALA A 133 -8.48 -14.14 0.81
CA ALA A 133 -9.68 -14.41 1.60
C ALA A 133 -10.68 -13.24 1.60
N LEU A 134 -10.23 -12.02 1.29
CA LEU A 134 -11.06 -10.80 1.27
C LEU A 134 -11.50 -10.39 -0.13
N ILE A 135 -11.12 -11.12 -1.18
CA ILE A 135 -11.54 -10.83 -2.55
C ILE A 135 -12.99 -11.31 -2.75
N PRO A 136 -13.91 -10.43 -3.19
CA PRO A 136 -15.28 -10.85 -3.50
C PRO A 136 -15.28 -11.88 -4.64
N ALA A 137 -16.18 -12.87 -4.55
CA ALA A 137 -16.24 -14.00 -5.47
C ALA A 137 -16.28 -13.58 -6.96
N GLN A 138 -17.00 -12.50 -7.27
CA GLN A 138 -17.12 -12.00 -8.64
C GLN A 138 -15.84 -11.41 -9.23
N PHE A 139 -14.84 -11.08 -8.41
CA PHE A 139 -13.57 -10.46 -8.82
C PHE A 139 -12.35 -11.39 -8.67
N VAL A 140 -12.56 -12.65 -8.30
CA VAL A 140 -11.47 -13.64 -8.16
C VAL A 140 -10.71 -13.81 -9.48
N ASN A 141 -11.40 -13.76 -10.63
CA ASN A 141 -10.75 -13.86 -11.93
C ASN A 141 -9.89 -12.64 -12.25
N ASP A 142 -10.37 -11.42 -11.92
CA ASP A 142 -9.60 -10.19 -12.10
C ASP A 142 -8.34 -10.19 -11.21
N PHE A 143 -8.50 -10.60 -9.95
CA PHE A 143 -7.38 -10.79 -9.04
C PHE A 143 -6.36 -11.80 -9.58
N ASN A 144 -6.81 -12.99 -10.01
CA ASN A 144 -5.92 -14.02 -10.53
C ASN A 144 -5.24 -13.58 -11.84
N HIS A 145 -5.95 -12.82 -12.69
CA HIS A 145 -5.34 -12.21 -13.86
C HIS A 145 -4.18 -11.31 -13.46
N GLY A 146 -4.43 -10.34 -12.56
CA GLY A 146 -3.40 -9.44 -12.06
C GLY A 146 -2.22 -10.14 -11.39
N TYR A 147 -2.49 -11.16 -10.58
CA TYR A 147 -1.47 -11.94 -9.88
C TYR A 147 -0.49 -12.63 -10.82
N ASN A 148 -0.92 -12.99 -12.03
CA ASN A 148 -0.11 -13.70 -13.02
C ASN A 148 0.65 -12.79 -14.00
N LEU A 149 0.48 -11.46 -13.91
CA LEU A 149 1.23 -10.47 -14.69
C LEU A 149 2.57 -10.17 -14.03
#